data_AF-A0A2H6GWK2-F1
#
_entry.id   AF-A0A2H6GWK2-F1
#
_cell.length_a   1.000
_cell.length_b   1.000
_cell.length_c   1.000
_cell.angle_alpha   90.00
_cell.angle_beta   90.00
_cell.angle_gamma   90.00
#
_symmetry.space_group_name_H-M   'P 1'
#
loop_
_entity.id
_entity.type
_entity.pdbx_description
1 polymer ?
#
loop_
_entity_poly.entity_id
_entity_poly.type
_entity_poly.pdbx_seq_one_letter_code
_entity_poly.pdbx_strand_id
1 'polypeptide(L)'
;MPVWVLEQLMPRIIVVVEADAAEIAGRRSSDTTRTRDVDTIAEIEEHQFMNKAAAVAYAVFTGATVAVIQNHDNRLDEAARDLAVVLR
;
A
#
# COMPACT_ATOMS: atom_id res chain seq x y z
N MET A 1 -0.89 -10.33 6.16
CA MET A 1 -1.44 -11.67 5.91
C MET A 1 -0.62 -12.71 6.65
N PRO A 2 -1.27 -13.62 7.37
CA PRO A 2 -0.60 -14.73 8.00
C PRO A 2 -0.17 -15.80 6.99
N VAL A 3 0.79 -16.64 7.36
CA VAL A 3 1.43 -17.63 6.48
C VAL A 3 0.42 -18.60 5.85
N TRP A 4 -0.54 -19.10 6.62
CA TRP A 4 -1.55 -20.04 6.10
C TRP A 4 -2.45 -19.43 5.00
N VAL A 5 -2.58 -18.11 4.92
CA VAL A 5 -3.27 -17.44 3.81
C VAL A 5 -2.34 -17.33 2.59
N LEU A 6 -1.07 -17.02 2.83
CA LEU A 6 -0.07 -16.90 1.76
C LEU A 6 0.15 -18.22 1.03
N GLU A 7 0.16 -19.33 1.77
CA GLU A 7 0.28 -20.68 1.22
C GLU A 7 -0.89 -21.07 0.31
N GLN A 8 -2.10 -20.55 0.58
CA GLN A 8 -3.28 -20.82 -0.25
C GLN A 8 -3.38 -19.87 -1.45
N LEU A 9 -3.01 -18.60 -1.25
CA LEU A 9 -3.11 -17.58 -2.29
C LEU A 9 -2.02 -17.70 -3.35
N MET A 10 -0.79 -18.06 -2.95
CA MET A 10 0.39 -18.15 -3.81
C MET A 10 0.53 -16.94 -4.77
N PRO A 11 0.61 -15.71 -4.24
CA PRO A 11 0.67 -14.52 -5.08
C PRO A 11 1.95 -14.49 -5.93
N ARG A 12 1.82 -14.02 -7.18
CA ARG A 12 2.97 -13.73 -8.06
C ARG A 12 3.58 -12.36 -7.77
N ILE A 13 2.73 -11.38 -7.44
CA ILE A 13 3.09 -9.99 -7.22
C ILE A 13 2.32 -9.48 -6.01
N ILE A 14 3.00 -8.73 -5.14
CA ILE A 14 2.41 -7.98 -4.05
C ILE A 14 2.58 -6.50 -4.38
N VAL A 15 1.46 -5.79 -4.53
CA VAL A 15 1.47 -4.36 -4.83
C VAL A 15 1.20 -3.57 -3.55
N VAL A 16 2.09 -2.63 -3.24
CA VAL A 16 1.93 -1.68 -2.14
C VAL A 16 1.67 -0.30 -2.74
N VAL A 17 0.47 0.23 -2.53
CA VAL A 17 0.12 1.58 -2.97
C VAL A 17 0.35 2.54 -1.82
N GLU A 18 1.24 3.50 -2.02
CA GLU A 18 1.65 4.50 -1.03
C GLU A 18 1.36 5.91 -1.53
N ALA A 19 1.39 6.87 -0.61
CA ALA A 19 1.34 8.31 -0.91
C ALA A 19 2.03 9.07 0.22
N ASP A 20 2.24 10.37 0.04
CA ASP A 20 2.83 11.18 1.11
C ASP A 20 1.90 11.17 2.33
N ALA A 21 2.47 11.04 3.52
CA ALA A 21 1.68 10.93 4.74
C ALA A 21 0.78 12.16 4.98
N ALA A 22 1.23 13.34 4.53
CA ALA A 22 0.42 14.56 4.53
C ALA A 22 -0.79 14.49 3.58
N GLU A 23 -0.63 13.93 2.37
CA GLU A 23 -1.73 13.73 1.42
C GLU A 23 -2.75 12.73 1.99
N ILE A 24 -2.28 11.64 2.60
CA ILE A 24 -3.14 10.65 3.25
C ILE A 24 -3.92 11.30 4.40
N ALA A 25 -3.26 12.08 5.25
CA ALA A 25 -3.92 12.80 6.35
C ALA A 25 -5.00 13.76 5.81
N GLY A 26 -4.70 14.53 4.75
CA GLY A 26 -5.65 15.43 4.10
C GLY A 26 -6.86 14.72 3.49
N ARG A 27 -6.65 13.58 2.83
CA ARG A 27 -7.74 12.74 2.31
C ARG A 27 -8.63 12.20 3.43
N ARG A 28 -8.01 11.75 4.54
CA ARG A 28 -8.75 11.19 5.69
C ARG A 28 -9.58 12.24 6.42
N SER A 29 -9.09 13.47 6.55
CA SER A 29 -9.85 14.56 7.17
C SER A 29 -11.00 15.06 6.29
N SER A 30 -10.86 14.96 4.97
CA SER A 30 -11.88 15.39 3.99
C SER A 30 -12.96 14.33 3.74
N ASP A 31 -12.69 13.07 4.07
CA ASP A 31 -13.60 11.93 3.83
C ASP A 31 -14.63 11.80 4.95
N THR A 32 -15.83 12.32 4.71
CA THR A 32 -16.96 12.30 5.67
C THR A 32 -17.68 10.95 5.72
N THR A 33 -17.36 10.00 4.84
CA THR A 33 -18.08 8.72 4.73
C THR A 33 -17.57 7.66 5.71
N ARG A 34 -16.43 7.90 6.37
CA ARG A 34 -15.75 6.94 7.23
C ARG A 34 -15.38 7.55 8.56
N THR A 35 -15.71 6.87 9.66
CA THR A 35 -15.13 7.17 10.98
C THR A 35 -13.76 6.51 11.06
N ARG A 36 -12.70 7.31 11.20
CA ARG A 36 -11.34 6.84 11.42
C ARG A 36 -10.79 7.48 12.70
N ASP A 37 -9.93 6.75 13.39
CA ASP A 37 -9.12 7.34 14.43
C ASP A 37 -8.22 8.43 13.83
N VAL A 38 -7.97 9.48 14.60
CA VAL A 38 -7.13 10.59 14.17
C VAL A 38 -5.68 10.14 14.24
N ASP A 39 -5.18 9.57 13.14
CA ASP A 39 -3.76 9.26 13.01
C ASP A 39 -2.96 10.55 12.71
N THR A 40 -1.88 10.74 13.44
CA THR A 40 -0.84 11.72 13.16
C THR A 40 -0.07 11.35 11.88
N ILE A 41 0.62 12.33 11.29
CA ILE A 41 1.48 12.09 10.11
C ILE A 41 2.53 11.01 10.41
N ALA A 42 3.14 11.04 11.59
CA ALA A 42 4.15 10.06 12.00
C ALA A 42 3.57 8.63 12.10
N GLU A 43 2.36 8.47 12.63
CA GLU A 43 1.69 7.17 12.69
C GLU A 43 1.36 6.65 11.28
N ILE A 44 0.98 7.54 10.36
CA ILE A 44 0.76 7.17 8.95
C ILE A 44 2.07 6.72 8.30
N GLU A 45 3.18 7.41 8.54
CA GLU A 45 4.51 7.02 8.04
C GLU A 45 4.94 5.66 8.60
N GLU A 46 4.78 5.45 9.91
CA GLU A 46 5.08 4.18 10.57
C GLU A 46 4.22 3.05 10.01
N HIS A 47 2.92 3.27 9.83
CA HIS A 47 2.02 2.30 9.21
C HIS A 47 2.45 1.94 7.78
N GLN A 48 2.82 2.93 6.95
CA GLN A 48 3.33 2.65 5.60
C GLN A 48 4.63 1.87 5.63
N PHE A 49 5.56 2.22 6.51
CA PHE A 49 6.81 1.49 6.70
C PHE A 49 6.58 0.03 7.08
N MET A 50 5.71 -0.22 8.07
CA MET A 50 5.38 -1.56 8.52
C MET A 50 4.67 -2.38 7.43
N ASN A 51 3.82 -1.76 6.62
CA ASN A 51 3.18 -2.42 5.48
C ASN A 51 4.19 -2.83 4.41
N LYS A 52 5.18 -1.99 4.12
CA LYS A 52 6.26 -2.30 3.18
C LYS A 52 7.14 -3.44 3.70
N ALA A 53 7.51 -3.40 4.98
CA ALA A 53 8.27 -4.48 5.61
C ALA A 53 7.50 -5.81 5.58
N ALA A 54 6.20 -5.78 5.86
CA ALA A 54 5.33 -6.93 5.77
C ALA A 54 5.21 -7.48 4.33
N ALA A 55 5.06 -6.60 3.33
CA ALA A 55 5.03 -7.01 1.93
C ALA A 55 6.32 -7.70 1.48
N VAL A 56 7.49 -7.19 1.90
CA VAL A 56 8.78 -7.83 1.65
C VAL A 56 8.86 -9.19 2.35
N ALA A 57 8.40 -9.31 3.60
CA ALA A 57 8.36 -10.59 4.29
C ALA A 57 7.46 -11.60 3.55
N TYR A 58 6.29 -11.18 3.08
CA TYR A 58 5.38 -12.04 2.31
C TYR A 58 6.02 -12.51 1.00
N ALA A 59 6.71 -11.62 0.29
CA ALA A 59 7.47 -11.96 -0.90
C ALA A 59 8.58 -12.99 -0.63
N VAL A 60 9.29 -12.87 0.51
CA VAL A 60 10.28 -13.88 0.93
C VAL A 60 9.64 -15.24 1.14
N PHE A 61 8.44 -15.30 1.73
CA PHE A 61 7.75 -16.57 1.97
C PHE A 61 7.18 -17.20 0.69
N THR A 62 6.64 -16.41 -0.24
CA THR A 62 5.91 -16.94 -1.41
C THR A 62 6.72 -16.92 -2.70
N GLY A 63 7.89 -16.28 -2.71
CA GLY A 63 8.66 -16.00 -3.93
C GLY A 63 8.04 -14.92 -4.82
N ALA A 64 7.06 -14.16 -4.31
CA ALA A 64 6.45 -13.06 -5.06
C ALA A 64 7.42 -11.89 -5.26
N THR A 65 7.17 -11.06 -6.28
CA THR A 65 7.79 -9.74 -6.37
C THR A 65 6.99 -8.70 -5.59
N VAL A 66 7.66 -7.63 -5.12
CA VAL A 66 7.01 -6.48 -4.49
C VAL A 66 7.12 -5.27 -5.41
N ALA A 67 6.00 -4.65 -5.73
CA ALA A 67 5.94 -3.40 -6.48
C ALA A 67 5.35 -2.30 -5.59
N VAL A 68 6.09 -1.19 -5.42
CA VAL A 68 5.61 -0.02 -4.68
C VAL A 68 5.18 1.04 -5.69
N ILE A 69 3.94 1.51 -5.59
CA ILE A 69 3.35 2.48 -6.51
C ILE A 69 2.92 3.70 -5.72
N GLN A 70 3.37 4.89 -6.14
CA GLN A 70 3.03 6.14 -5.49
C GLN A 70 1.75 6.73 -6.11
N ASN A 71 0.76 7.01 -5.27
CA ASN A 71 -0.53 7.59 -5.63
C ASN A 71 -0.69 8.99 -5.03
N HIS A 72 0.10 9.92 -5.57
CA HIS A 72 0.07 11.33 -5.20
C HIS A 72 -1.25 12.02 -5.58
N ASP A 73 -1.57 13.12 -4.91
CA ASP A 73 -2.73 13.94 -5.25
C ASP A 73 -2.65 14.46 -6.69
N ASN A 74 -3.78 14.42 -7.39
CA ASN A 74 -3.92 14.81 -8.79
C ASN A 74 -3.07 14.00 -9.80
N ARG A 75 -2.48 12.87 -9.39
CA ARG A 75 -1.64 12.00 -10.26
C ARG A 75 -2.17 10.56 -10.36
N LEU A 76 -3.48 10.37 -10.19
CA LEU A 76 -4.13 9.06 -10.27
C LEU A 76 -3.83 8.31 -11.57
N ASP A 77 -3.87 9.01 -12.71
CA ASP A 77 -3.62 8.40 -14.02
C ASP A 77 -2.21 7.82 -14.15
N GLU A 78 -1.24 8.42 -13.48
CA GLU A 78 0.14 7.94 -13.46
C GLU A 78 0.26 6.67 -12.61
N ALA A 79 -0.28 6.69 -11.41
CA ALA A 79 -0.32 5.51 -10.53
C ALA A 79 -1.04 4.32 -11.22
N ALA A 80 -2.12 4.59 -11.94
CA ALA A 80 -2.85 3.58 -12.71
C ALA A 80 -2.01 3.02 -13.88
N ARG A 81 -1.24 3.86 -14.58
CA ARG A 81 -0.32 3.42 -15.63
C ARG A 81 0.80 2.54 -15.07
N ASP A 82 1.41 2.94 -13.95
CA ASP A 82 2.47 2.17 -13.30
C ASP A 82 1.96 0.80 -12.88
N LEU A 83 0.76 0.75 -12.30
CA LEU A 83 0.09 -0.52 -11.97
C LEU A 83 -0.15 -1.38 -13.21
N ALA A 84 -0.61 -0.77 -14.31
CA ALA A 84 -0.85 -1.48 -15.55
C ALA A 84 0.44 -1.99 -16.22
N VAL A 85 1.61 -1.41 -15.93
CA VAL A 85 2.91 -1.96 -16.36
C VAL A 85 3.27 -3.18 -15.52
N VAL A 86 3.07 -3.10 -14.20
CA VAL A 86 3.39 -4.20 -13.26
C VAL A 86 2.54 -5.45 -13.51
N LEU A 87 1.29 -5.29 -13.94
CA LEU A 87 0.34 -6.40 -14.14
C LEU A 87 0.43 -7.10 -15.51
N ARG A 88 1.22 -6.57 -16.45
CA ARG A 88 1.47 -7.21 -17.74
C ARG A 88 2.36 -8.45 -17.60
#